data_AF-A0A1L6MYZ3-F1
#
_entry.id   AF-A0A1L6MYZ3-F1
#
_cell.length_a   1.000
_cell.length_b   1.000
_cell.length_c   1.000
_cell.angle_alpha   90.00
_cell.angle_beta   90.00
_cell.angle_gamma   90.00
#
_symmetry.space_group_name_H-M   'P 1'
#
loop_
_entity.id
_entity.type
_entity.pdbx_description
1 polymer ?
#
loop_
_entity_poly.entity_id
_entity_poly.type
_entity_poly.pdbx_seq_one_letter_code
_entity_poly.pdbx_strand_id
1 'polypeptide(L)'
;MVDLDRARYPRARQVSLVREIVQSVSIPMQVGGGVRMEEDEDVEELLSFGVSRMVVERVCVHHPSFVHQWLSGFGVGRIHLGIRLSA
;
A
#
# COMPACT_ATOMS: atom_id res chain seq x y z
N MET A 1 -2.20 -0.08 -9.36
CA MET A 1 -3.59 0.16 -8.93
C MET A 1 -3.60 1.14 -7.77
N VAL A 2 -4.59 2.04 -7.73
CA VAL A 2 -4.77 3.00 -6.64
C VAL A 2 -6.19 2.91 -6.11
N ASP A 3 -6.38 2.58 -4.83
CA ASP A 3 -7.69 2.59 -4.17
C ASP A 3 -8.04 4.02 -3.75
N LEU A 4 -8.82 4.70 -4.60
CA LEU A 4 -9.24 6.09 -4.35
C LEU A 4 -10.37 6.19 -3.34
N ASP A 5 -11.18 5.15 -3.20
CA ASP A 5 -12.27 5.13 -2.21
C ASP A 5 -11.68 5.07 -0.81
N ARG A 6 -10.69 4.21 -0.58
CA ARG A 6 -9.92 4.22 0.67
C ARG A 6 -9.18 5.54 0.89
N ALA A 7 -8.58 6.09 -0.16
CA ALA A 7 -7.83 7.36 -0.06
C ALA A 7 -8.72 8.52 0.43
N ARG A 8 -10.00 8.52 0.01
CA ARG A 8 -11.01 9.53 0.38
C ARG A 8 -11.76 9.19 1.67
N TYR A 9 -12.12 7.92 1.85
CA TYR A 9 -12.92 7.38 2.94
C TYR A 9 -12.21 6.17 3.57
N PRO A 10 -11.53 6.33 4.73
CA PRO A 10 -10.63 5.31 5.26
C PRO A 10 -11.25 3.92 5.46
N ARG A 11 -12.53 3.87 5.81
CA ARG A 11 -13.25 2.62 6.06
C ARG A 11 -13.78 1.95 4.77
N ALA A 12 -13.75 2.63 3.63
CA ALA A 12 -14.21 2.11 2.34
C ALA A 12 -13.08 1.37 1.62
N ARG A 13 -12.52 0.35 2.27
CA ARG A 13 -11.42 -0.45 1.72
C ARG A 13 -11.95 -1.44 0.69
N GLN A 14 -11.34 -1.51 -0.49
CA GLN A 14 -11.75 -2.43 -1.57
C GLN A 14 -10.95 -3.75 -1.54
N VAL A 15 -10.67 -4.29 -0.36
CA VAL A 15 -9.73 -5.42 -0.15
C VAL A 15 -10.08 -6.64 -1.01
N SER A 16 -11.35 -7.07 -1.02
CA SER A 16 -11.79 -8.23 -1.79
C SER A 16 -11.62 -8.04 -3.30
N LEU A 17 -11.94 -6.85 -3.80
CA LEU A 17 -11.79 -6.51 -5.21
C LEU A 17 -10.31 -6.45 -5.60
N VAL A 18 -9.46 -5.85 -4.75
CA VAL A 18 -8.02 -5.83 -4.96
C VAL A 18 -7.47 -7.25 -5.03
N ARG A 19 -7.88 -8.14 -4.13
CA ARG A 19 -7.48 -9.55 -4.16
C ARG A 19 -7.87 -10.25 -5.46
N GLU A 20 -9.12 -10.09 -5.90
CA GLU A 20 -9.62 -10.67 -7.15
C GLU A 20 -8.80 -10.19 -8.35
N ILE A 21 -8.54 -8.88 -8.44
CA ILE A 21 -7.74 -8.30 -9.53
C ILE A 21 -6.31 -8.84 -9.50
N VAL A 22 -5.64 -8.84 -8.33
CA VAL A 22 -4.28 -9.38 -8.18
C VAL A 22 -4.19 -10.84 -8.59
N GLN A 23 -5.19 -11.66 -8.24
CA GLN A 23 -5.23 -13.08 -8.57
C GLN A 23 -5.58 -13.36 -10.05
N SER A 24 -6.18 -12.40 -10.75
CA SER A 24 -6.60 -12.55 -12.14
C SER A 24 -5.51 -12.24 -13.18
N VAL A 25 -4.38 -11.65 -12.75
CA VAL A 25 -3.30 -11.20 -13.65
C VAL A 25 -1.97 -11.88 -13.33
N SER A 26 -1.17 -12.16 -14.36
CA SER A 26 0.16 -12.79 -14.21
C SER A 26 1.31 -11.79 -14.16
N ILE A 27 1.03 -10.49 -14.27
CA ILE A 27 2.04 -9.43 -14.27
C ILE A 27 2.24 -8.86 -12.86
N PRO A 28 3.47 -8.43 -12.49
CA PRO A 28 3.71 -7.79 -11.21
C PRO A 28 2.85 -6.55 -11.01
N MET A 29 2.08 -6.51 -9.91
CA MET A 29 1.20 -5.39 -9.60
C MET A 29 1.67 -4.60 -8.39
N GLN A 30 1.60 -3.27 -8.51
CA GLN A 30 1.80 -2.33 -7.43
C GLN A 30 0.45 -1.76 -6.97
N VAL A 31 0.24 -1.67 -5.65
CA VAL A 31 -1.00 -1.14 -5.05
C VAL A 31 -0.67 0.03 -4.12
N GLY A 32 -1.49 1.07 -4.14
CA GLY A 32 -1.45 2.19 -3.20
C GLY A 32 -2.86 2.76 -2.99
N GLY A 33 -2.97 3.85 -2.24
CA GLY A 33 -4.25 4.53 -1.99
C GLY A 33 -4.64 4.54 -0.53
N GLY A 34 -4.12 5.50 0.24
CA GLY A 34 -4.61 5.77 1.59
C GLY A 34 -4.20 4.79 2.67
N VAL A 35 -3.09 4.06 2.51
CA VAL A 35 -2.48 3.24 3.58
C VAL A 35 -2.17 4.12 4.80
N ARG A 36 -2.59 3.65 5.99
CA ARG A 36 -2.47 4.35 7.28
C ARG A 36 -1.86 3.42 8.32
N MET A 37 -1.32 4.01 9.38
CA MET A 37 -0.54 3.30 10.39
C MET A 37 -1.38 2.57 11.43
N GLU A 38 -2.60 3.04 11.67
CA GLU A 38 -3.52 2.39 12.61
C GLU A 38 -4.00 1.03 12.08
N GLU A 39 -3.59 0.65 10.86
CA GLU A 39 -4.05 -0.50 10.11
C GLU A 39 -2.83 -1.23 9.46
N ASP A 40 -1.78 -1.54 10.25
CA ASP A 40 -0.58 -2.26 9.79
C ASP A 40 -0.92 -3.56 9.03
N GLU A 41 -2.04 -4.19 9.40
CA GLU A 41 -2.62 -5.37 8.75
C GLU A 41 -2.83 -5.16 7.23
N ASP A 42 -3.04 -3.94 6.75
CA ASP A 42 -3.32 -3.70 5.33
C ASP A 42 -2.09 -3.91 4.43
N VAL A 43 -0.89 -3.54 4.87
CA VAL A 43 0.32 -3.70 4.04
C VAL A 43 0.64 -5.20 3.94
N GLU A 44 0.60 -5.90 5.06
CA GLU A 44 0.84 -7.33 5.11
C GLU A 44 -0.25 -8.11 4.35
N GLU A 45 -1.53 -7.79 4.57
CA GLU A 45 -2.66 -8.43 3.89
C GLU A 45 -2.57 -8.25 2.37
N LEU A 46 -2.34 -7.03 1.88
CA LEU A 46 -2.24 -6.77 0.44
C LEU A 46 -1.02 -7.46 -0.18
N LEU A 47 0.13 -7.47 0.50
CA LEU A 47 1.30 -8.22 0.05
C LEU A 47 1.02 -9.74 0.02
N SER A 48 0.25 -10.27 0.98
CA SER A 48 -0.13 -11.68 1.04
C SER A 48 -0.98 -12.13 -0.15
N PHE A 49 -1.71 -11.20 -0.79
CA PHE A 49 -2.51 -11.50 -1.99
C PHE A 49 -1.68 -11.68 -3.25
N GLY A 50 -0.38 -11.37 -3.20
CA GLY A 50 0.51 -11.40 -4.36
C GLY A 50 0.81 -10.01 -4.94
N VAL A 51 0.42 -8.94 -4.25
CA VAL A 51 0.86 -7.59 -4.61
C VAL A 51 2.38 -7.56 -4.54
N SER A 52 3.00 -7.18 -5.65
CA SER A 52 4.46 -7.16 -5.74
C SER A 52 5.06 -5.99 -4.97
N ARG A 53 4.36 -4.84 -4.94
CA ARG A 53 4.83 -3.63 -4.26
C ARG A 53 3.70 -2.78 -3.68
N MET A 54 3.93 -2.22 -2.50
CA MET A 54 3.04 -1.26 -1.85
C MET A 54 3.57 0.17 -2.02
N VAL A 55 2.71 1.10 -2.42
CA VAL A 55 3.02 2.54 -2.50
C VAL A 55 2.50 3.24 -1.27
N VAL A 56 3.40 3.92 -0.56
CA VAL A 56 3.08 4.69 0.64
C VAL A 56 3.51 6.14 0.44
N GLU A 57 2.61 7.08 0.68
CA GLU A 57 2.83 8.52 0.45
C GLU A 57 2.70 9.29 1.77
N ARG A 58 1.49 9.49 2.31
CA ARG A 58 1.33 10.26 3.56
C ARG A 58 2.11 9.68 4.75
N VAL A 59 2.14 8.35 4.89
CA VAL A 59 2.87 7.68 5.98
C VAL A 59 4.37 7.96 5.93
N CYS A 60 4.98 8.09 4.74
CA CYS A 60 6.43 8.33 4.68
C CYS A 60 6.83 9.70 5.20
N VAL A 61 5.94 10.69 5.10
CA VAL A 61 6.16 12.04 5.61
C VAL A 61 5.86 12.14 7.11
N HIS A 62 4.71 11.63 7.54
CA HIS A 62 4.27 11.80 8.94
C HIS A 62 4.90 10.78 9.90
N HIS A 63 5.30 9.62 9.40
CA HIS A 63 5.72 8.49 10.21
C HIS A 63 6.84 7.65 9.57
N PRO A 64 8.03 8.23 9.33
CA PRO A 64 9.13 7.56 8.65
C PRO A 64 9.65 6.30 9.36
N SER A 65 9.46 6.20 10.69
CA SER A 65 9.88 5.01 11.47
C SER A 65 9.17 3.73 11.03
N PHE A 66 7.88 3.81 10.68
CA PHE A 66 7.12 2.66 10.22
C PHE A 66 7.53 2.24 8.82
N VAL A 67 7.79 3.23 7.94
CA VAL A 67 8.38 2.94 6.63
C VAL A 67 9.71 2.22 6.78
N HIS A 68 10.55 2.63 7.74
CA HIS A 68 11.81 1.94 8.01
C HIS A 68 11.60 0.49 8.51
N GLN A 69 10.61 0.27 9.37
CA GLN A 69 10.23 -1.07 9.83
C GLN A 69 9.74 -1.94 8.66
N TRP A 70 8.86 -1.42 7.81
CA TRP A 70 8.35 -2.11 6.63
C TRP A 70 9.45 -2.42 5.62
N LEU A 71 10.36 -1.48 5.37
CA LEU A 71 11.53 -1.72 4.52
C LEU A 71 12.42 -2.85 5.06
N SER A 72 12.57 -2.93 6.38
CA SER A 72 13.36 -3.97 7.05
C SER A 72 12.64 -5.32 7.09
N GLY A 73 11.31 -5.32 7.30
CA GLY A 73 10.50 -6.53 7.44
C GLY A 73 10.06 -7.13 6.11
N PHE A 74 9.48 -6.33 5.21
CA PHE A 74 8.98 -6.79 3.90
C PHE A 74 10.04 -6.75 2.80
N GLY A 75 11.12 -6.00 3.03
CA GLY A 75 12.23 -5.81 2.10
C GLY A 75 12.07 -4.58 1.22
N VAL A 76 13.21 -3.94 0.93
CA VAL A 76 13.29 -2.67 0.18
C VAL A 76 12.67 -2.72 -1.23
N GLY A 77 12.58 -3.91 -1.85
CA GLY A 77 11.98 -4.08 -3.17
C GLY A 77 10.44 -4.11 -3.17
N ARG A 78 9.80 -4.18 -1.99
CA ARG A 78 8.34 -4.30 -1.84
C ARG A 78 7.66 -3.02 -1.39
N ILE A 79 8.39 -2.00 -0.95
CA ILE A 79 7.84 -0.73 -0.47
C ILE A 79 8.36 0.41 -1.36
N HIS A 80 7.46 1.13 -2.01
CA HIS A 80 7.75 2.30 -2.83
C HIS A 80 7.18 3.57 -2.19
N LEU A 81 7.95 4.65 -2.23
CA LEU A 81 7.56 5.93 -1.66
C LEU A 81 6.93 6.81 -2.74
N GLY A 82 5.68 7.22 -2.52
CA GLY A 82 5.04 8.26 -3.30
C GLY A 82 5.46 9.63 -2.76
N ILE A 83 5.78 10.58 -3.65
CA ILE A 83 6.07 11.97 -3.29
C ILE A 83 5.02 12.85 -3.96
N ARG A 84 4.34 13.67 -3.15
CA ARG A 84 3.49 14.73 -3.64
C ARG A 84 4.16 16.07 -3.40
N LEU A 85 4.38 16.80 -4.49
CA LEU A 85 4.86 18.16 -4.47
C LEU A 85 3.65 19.09 -4.62
N SER A 86 3.54 20.10 -3.76
CA SER A 86 2.61 21.22 -3.94
C SER A 86 3.41 22.44 -4.39
N ALA A 87 2.91 23.14 -5.41
CA ALA A 87 3.35 24.48 -5.78
C ALA A 87 2.72 25.52 -4.86
#